data_AF-A0A399G535-F1
#
_entry.id   AF-A0A399G535-F1
#
_cell.length_a   1.000
_cell.length_b   1.000
_cell.length_c   1.000
_cell.angle_alpha   90.00
_cell.angle_beta   90.00
_cell.angle_gamma   90.00
#
_symmetry.space_group_name_H-M   'P 1'
#
loop_
_entity.id
_entity.type
_entity.pdbx_description
1 polymer ?
#
loop_
_entity_poly.entity_id
_entity_poly.type
_entity_poly.pdbx_seq_one_letter_code
_entity_poly.pdbx_strand_id
1 'polypeptide(L)' 'MAGDRTQSAPFLQVVRGDLSHEETAALVAVLTARARAVQAARERAAATGSRSGWSDRARLLGVPRPGPDSWRRSFHPG' A
#
# COMPACT_ATOMS: atom_id res chain seq x y z
N MET A 1 -40.35 -17.76 2.93
CA MET A 1 -39.21 -17.47 3.82
C MET A 1 -37.96 -17.36 2.97
N ALA A 2 -37.81 -16.26 2.24
CA ALA A 2 -36.63 -16.00 1.41
C ALA A 2 -35.70 -15.09 2.22
N GLY A 3 -34.61 -15.65 2.72
CA GLY A 3 -33.56 -14.90 3.40
C GLY A 3 -32.78 -14.11 2.35
N ASP A 4 -33.03 -12.80 2.32
CA ASP A 4 -32.29 -11.83 1.53
C ASP A 4 -30.87 -11.72 2.12
N ARG A 5 -29.95 -12.53 1.60
CA ARG A 5 -28.53 -12.37 1.88
C ARG A 5 -28.09 -11.15 1.09
N THR A 6 -28.05 -10.00 1.73
CA THR A 6 -27.12 -8.92 1.40
C THR A 6 -25.70 -9.48 1.55
N GLN A 7 -25.28 -10.32 0.60
CA GLN A 7 -23.92 -10.81 0.53
C GLN A 7 -23.11 -9.65 -0.06
N SER A 8 -22.66 -8.78 0.85
CA SER A 8 -21.67 -7.76 0.54
C SER A 8 -20.48 -8.44 -0.14
N ALA A 9 -19.91 -7.79 -1.17
CA ALA A 9 -18.76 -8.33 -1.88
C ALA A 9 -17.65 -8.73 -0.87
N PRO A 10 -16.97 -9.86 -1.07
CA PRO A 10 -15.96 -10.34 -0.14
C PRO A 10 -14.87 -9.28 0.02
N PHE A 11 -14.50 -8.97 1.27
CA PHE A 11 -13.46 -7.99 1.58
C PHE A 11 -12.08 -8.41 1.02
N LEU A 12 -11.85 -9.70 0.86
CA LEU A 12 -10.65 -10.29 0.26
C LEU A 12 -11.06 -11.54 -0.53
N GLN A 13 -10.58 -11.67 -1.77
CA GLN A 13 -10.82 -12.84 -2.62
C GLN A 13 -9.50 -13.38 -3.17
N VAL A 14 -9.31 -14.69 -3.04
CA VAL A 14 -8.22 -15.41 -3.71
C VAL A 14 -8.65 -15.69 -5.15
N VAL A 15 -7.93 -15.13 -6.11
CA VAL A 15 -8.26 -15.28 -7.55
C VAL A 15 -7.68 -16.56 -8.13
N ARG A 16 -6.61 -17.10 -7.53
CA ARG A 16 -5.93 -18.32 -7.99
C ARG A 16 -5.26 -19.03 -6.82
N GLY A 17 -5.30 -20.37 -6.84
CA GLY A 17 -4.74 -21.23 -5.81
C GLY A 17 -5.74 -21.52 -4.69
N ASP A 18 -5.48 -22.57 -3.93
CA ASP A 18 -6.17 -22.88 -2.68
C ASP A 18 -5.22 -22.51 -1.53
N LEU A 19 -5.66 -21.64 -0.63
CA LEU A 19 -4.87 -21.25 0.53
C LEU A 19 -5.25 -22.14 1.69
N SER A 20 -4.26 -22.63 2.42
CA SER A 20 -4.53 -23.28 3.70
C SER A 20 -5.13 -22.27 4.70
N HIS A 21 -5.71 -22.78 5.78
CA HIS A 21 -6.26 -21.92 6.84
C HIS A 21 -5.16 -21.09 7.50
N GLU A 22 -3.97 -21.68 7.66
CA GLU A 22 -2.77 -21.04 8.20
C GLU A 22 -2.30 -19.90 7.29
N GLU A 23 -2.26 -20.12 5.97
CA GLU A 23 -1.87 -19.10 5.00
C GLU A 23 -2.88 -17.96 4.94
N THR A 24 -4.17 -18.27 5.03
CA THR A 24 -5.23 -17.26 5.11
C THR A 24 -5.07 -16.40 6.37
N ALA A 25 -4.81 -17.03 7.52
CA ALA A 25 -4.56 -16.33 8.78
C ALA A 25 -3.32 -15.44 8.68
N ALA A 26 -2.23 -15.94 8.10
CA ALA A 26 -1.00 -15.19 7.87
C ALA A 26 -1.24 -13.98 6.95
N LEU A 27 -1.98 -14.15 5.87
CA LEU A 27 -2.31 -13.07 4.94
C LEU A 27 -3.13 -11.97 5.61
N VAL A 28 -4.17 -12.34 6.36
CA VAL A 28 -5.00 -11.39 7.11
C VAL A 28 -4.17 -10.65 8.17
N ALA A 29 -3.29 -11.35 8.88
CA ALA A 29 -2.40 -10.75 9.88
C ALA A 29 -1.47 -9.71 9.24
N VAL A 30 -0.83 -10.04 8.11
CA VAL A 30 0.06 -9.13 7.38
C VAL A 30 -0.69 -7.91 6.84
N LEU A 31 -1.85 -8.11 6.21
CA LEU A 31 -2.67 -7.01 5.70
C LEU A 31 -3.12 -6.06 6.82
N THR A 32 -3.56 -6.62 7.95
CA THR A 32 -3.97 -5.84 9.13
C THR A 32 -2.79 -5.06 9.71
N ALA A 33 -1.63 -5.70 9.88
CA ALA A 33 -0.42 -5.04 10.37
C ALA A 33 0.00 -3.89 9.45
N ARG A 34 -0.03 -4.09 8.13
CA ARG A 34 0.30 -3.05 7.15
C ARG A 34 -0.70 -1.90 7.16
N ALA A 35 -2.01 -2.18 7.27
CA ALA A 35 -3.04 -1.17 7.38
C ALA A 35 -2.84 -0.29 8.64
N ARG A 36 -2.55 -0.91 9.79
CA ARG A 36 -2.21 -0.20 11.04
C ARG A 36 -0.95 0.65 10.90
N ALA A 37 0.10 0.13 10.27
CA ALA A 37 1.33 0.88 10.03
C ALA A 37 1.11 2.11 9.14
N VAL A 38 0.29 1.98 8.08
CA VAL A 38 -0.10 3.11 7.23
C VAL A 38 -0.92 4.14 8.02
N GLN A 39 -1.84 3.69 8.86
CA GLN A 39 -2.64 4.59 9.68
C GLN A 39 -1.77 5.38 10.67
N ALA A 40 -0.87 4.69 11.39
CA ALA A 40 0.09 5.35 12.27
C ALA A 40 1.04 6.31 11.51
N ALA A 41 1.41 5.98 10.27
CA ALA A 41 2.20 6.87 9.42
C ALA A 41 1.40 8.12 9.01
N ARG A 42 0.10 7.98 8.71
CA ARG A 42 -0.79 9.11 8.41
C ARG A 42 -0.97 10.02 9.61
N GLU A 43 -1.15 9.46 10.80
CA GLU A 43 -1.24 10.24 12.05
C GLU A 43 0.04 11.04 12.31
N ARG A 44 1.21 10.41 12.16
CA ARG A 44 2.49 11.10 12.24
C ARG A 44 2.67 12.18 11.16
N ALA A 45 2.24 11.91 9.93
CA ALA A 45 2.32 12.88 8.84
C ALA A 45 1.36 14.06 9.02
N ALA A 46 0.17 13.82 9.60
CA ALA A 46 -0.77 14.88 9.96
C ALA A 46 -0.18 15.82 11.02
N ALA A 47 0.54 15.28 12.01
CA ALA A 47 1.25 16.08 13.01
C ALA A 47 2.38 16.94 12.42
N THR A 48 3.04 16.49 11.36
CA THR A 48 4.14 17.22 10.69
C THR A 48 3.70 18.04 9.47
N GLY A 49 2.41 18.01 9.10
CA GLY A 49 1.89 18.66 7.90
C GLY A 49 2.42 18.10 6.57
N SER A 50 3.06 16.93 6.59
CA SER A 50 3.68 16.34 5.41
C SER A 50 2.62 15.79 4.46
N ARG A 51 2.57 16.31 3.23
CA ARG A 51 1.69 15.77 2.19
C ARG A 51 2.15 14.39 1.76
N SER A 52 1.19 13.51 1.49
CA SER A 52 1.43 12.24 0.80
C SER A 52 2.25 12.49 -0.47
N GLY A 53 3.27 11.68 -0.74
CA GLY A 53 4.01 11.75 -2.01
C GLY A 53 3.14 11.48 -3.25
N TRP A 54 1.94 10.91 -3.07
CA TRP A 54 0.91 10.78 -4.10
C TRP A 54 0.10 12.06 -4.30
N SER A 55 -0.07 12.86 -3.25
CA SER A 55 -0.81 14.13 -3.24
C SER A 55 0.12 15.36 -3.31
N ASP A 56 1.41 15.14 -3.53
CA ASP A 56 2.42 16.19 -3.56
C ASP A 56 2.24 17.06 -4.81
N ARG A 57 1.92 18.33 -4.60
CA ARG A 57 1.76 19.33 -5.67
C ARG A 57 3.05 19.53 -6.45
N ALA A 58 4.22 19.20 -5.90
CA ALA A 58 5.49 19.24 -6.63
C ALA A 58 5.47 18.29 -7.86
N ARG A 59 4.69 17.20 -7.81
CA ARG A 59 4.43 16.35 -8.99
C ARG A 59 3.53 17.02 -10.04
N LEU A 60 2.61 17.88 -9.63
CA LEU A 60 1.71 18.63 -10.52
C LEU A 60 2.38 19.88 -11.10
N LEU A 61 3.29 20.49 -10.36
CA LEU A 61 3.96 21.75 -10.69
C LEU A 61 5.30 21.55 -11.42
N GLY A 62 5.80 20.32 -11.55
CA GLY A 62 6.96 20.00 -12.39
C GLY A 62 8.32 20.42 -11.81
N VAL A 63 8.63 20.03 -10.57
CA VAL A 63 10.01 20.18 -10.03
C VAL A 63 11.01 19.35 -10.85
N PRO A 64 12.22 19.87 -11.11
CA PRO A 64 13.21 19.20 -11.95
C PRO A 64 13.64 17.88 -11.34
N ARG A 65 13.60 16.84 -12.18
CA ARG A 65 13.95 15.47 -11.84
C ARG A 65 15.46 15.26 -12.04
N PRO A 66 16.08 14.31 -11.31
CA PRO A 66 17.49 14.01 -11.45
C PRO A 66 17.90 13.82 -12.92
N GLY A 67 19.02 14.42 -13.32
CA GLY A 67 19.49 14.47 -14.71
C GLY A 67 20.14 13.16 -15.22
N PRO A 68 20.63 13.12 -16.46
CA PRO A 68 21.10 11.90 -17.14
C PRO A 68 22.17 11.09 -16.38
N ASP A 69 23.03 11.75 -15.60
CA ASP A 69 24.07 11.10 -14.79
C ASP A 69 23.62 10.78 -13.36
N SER A 70 22.34 10.95 -13.04
CA SER A 70 21.79 10.72 -11.69
C SER A 70 21.95 9.29 -11.19
N TRP A 71 22.07 8.32 -12.10
CA TRP A 71 22.23 6.90 -11.78
C TRP A 71 23.60 6.34 -12.18
N ARG A 72 24.54 7.17 -12.66
CA ARG A 72 25.88 6.71 -13.11
C ARG A 72 26.68 5.99 -12.03
N ARG A 73 26.31 6.16 -10.76
CA ARG A 73 26.96 5.53 -9.60
C ARG A 73 26.12 4.42 -8.95
N SER A 74 25.01 4.03 -9.56
CA SER A 74 24.05 3.10 -8.97
C SER A 74 24.34 1.61 -9.25
N PHE A 75 25.45 1.29 -9.92
CA PHE A 75 25.86 -0.10 -10.20
C PHE A 75 26.76 -0.66 -9.09
N HIS A 76 26.53 -1.92 -8.69
CA HIS A 76 27.45 -2.73 -7.88
C HIS A 76 27.68 -4.08 -8.60
N PRO A 77 28.94 -4.49 -8.89
CA PRO A 77 29.21 -5.82 -9.45
C PRO A 77 29.05 -6.89 -8.35
N GLY A 78 28.39 -7.99 -8.71
CA GLY A 78 28.08 -9.11 -7.81
C GLY A 78 29.32 -9.87 -7.33
#